data_AF-A0A8K0F1A3-F1
#
_entry.id   AF-A0A8K0F1A3-F1
#
_cell.length_a   1.000
_cell.length_b   1.000
_cell.length_c   1.000
_cell.angle_alpha   90.00
_cell.angle_beta   90.00
_cell.angle_gamma   90.00
#
_symmetry.space_group_name_H-M   'P 1'
#
loop_
_entity.id
_entity.type
_entity.pdbx_description
1 polymer ?
#
loop_
_entity_poly.entity_id
_entity_poly.type
_entity_poly.pdbx_seq_one_letter_code
_entity_poly.pdbx_strand_id
1 'polypeptide(L)'
;MVTTGVGKFYSNGIDLDWLMQQGPDVQRQFLDKFGETKMRILTFPLPTVAAINGHCFAGGALLAVCHDYRVMRSKQGWFCMPEIFLELRFDPAMVALLKQRLPDGDVQRDMLLFGKRLPGEECARRGVVDAVCEQGELLDQAVRMASECVGKRGFSRTMMKAMKEDVYKEVIEIYEEETNSRRDLVKDRRPPAKL
;
A
#
# COMPACT_ATOMS: atom_id res chain seq x y z
N MET A 1 -7.59 -3.24 12.83
CA MET A 1 -6.11 -3.22 12.87
C MET A 1 -5.65 -1.82 12.52
N VAL A 2 -4.76 -1.24 13.32
CA VAL A 2 -4.15 0.06 13.03
C VAL A 2 -2.66 -0.15 12.85
N THR A 3 -2.08 0.42 11.79
CA THR A 3 -0.63 0.44 11.56
C THR A 3 -0.12 1.86 11.70
N THR A 4 1.08 2.04 12.23
CA THR A 4 1.74 3.35 12.32
C THR A 4 3.25 3.15 12.21
N GLY A 5 3.98 4.23 11.91
CA GLY A 5 5.44 4.24 11.96
C GLY A 5 5.98 4.83 13.27
N VAL A 6 7.30 4.89 13.36
CA VAL A 6 8.04 5.46 14.49
C VAL A 6 8.76 6.72 14.05
N GLY A 7 8.76 7.74 14.91
CA GLY A 7 9.43 9.02 14.63
C GLY A 7 8.73 9.83 13.54
N LYS A 8 9.50 10.29 12.55
CA LYS A 8 9.05 11.22 11.48
C LYS A 8 8.54 10.54 10.21
N PHE A 9 8.61 9.20 10.15
CA PHE A 9 8.21 8.43 8.98
C PHE A 9 7.13 7.44 9.38
N TYR A 10 6.09 7.35 8.56
CA TYR A 10 5.26 6.15 8.51
C TYR A 10 6.07 5.03 7.84
N SER A 11 6.58 5.29 6.64
CA SER A 11 7.54 4.45 5.95
C SER A 11 8.15 5.20 4.76
N ASN A 12 9.44 4.96 4.51
CA ASN A 12 10.15 5.46 3.33
C ASN A 12 10.06 4.49 2.12
N GLY A 13 9.32 3.39 2.27
CA GLY A 13 9.23 2.34 1.27
C GLY A 13 10.30 1.27 1.44
N ILE A 14 10.61 0.60 0.33
CA ILE A 14 11.61 -0.47 0.28
C ILE A 14 12.99 0.15 0.41
N ASP A 15 13.86 -0.45 1.23
CA ASP A 15 15.28 -0.12 1.25
C ASP A 15 15.93 -0.65 -0.03
N LEU A 16 16.00 0.22 -1.05
CA LEU A 16 16.54 -0.13 -2.36
C LEU A 16 18.04 -0.36 -2.31
N ASP A 17 18.78 0.40 -1.50
CA ASP A 17 20.24 0.23 -1.36
C ASP A 17 20.56 -1.15 -0.81
N TRP A 18 19.83 -1.59 0.23
CA TRP A 18 19.95 -2.93 0.76
C TRP A 18 19.52 -3.98 -0.27
N LEU A 19 18.36 -3.80 -0.91
CA LEU A 19 17.79 -4.79 -1.84
C LEU A 19 18.70 -5.04 -3.05
N MET A 20 19.30 -3.97 -3.60
CA MET A 20 20.21 -4.05 -4.74
C MET A 20 21.54 -4.74 -4.41
N GLN A 21 21.93 -4.78 -3.14
CA GLN A 21 23.10 -5.55 -2.67
C GLN A 21 22.82 -7.04 -2.51
N GLN A 22 21.55 -7.46 -2.57
CA GLN A 22 21.18 -8.87 -2.41
C GLN A 22 21.27 -9.65 -3.73
N GLY A 23 21.41 -10.98 -3.63
CA GLY A 23 21.33 -11.87 -4.79
C GLY A 23 19.92 -11.92 -5.40
N PRO A 24 19.77 -12.27 -6.69
CA PRO A 24 18.49 -12.30 -7.40
C PRO A 24 17.38 -13.11 -6.71
N ASP A 25 17.73 -14.17 -5.99
CA ASP A 25 16.75 -15.00 -5.28
C ASP A 25 16.16 -14.28 -4.06
N VAL A 26 16.99 -13.57 -3.30
CA VAL A 26 16.52 -12.77 -2.14
C VAL A 26 15.68 -11.59 -2.62
N GLN A 27 16.11 -10.93 -3.70
CA GLN A 27 15.34 -9.85 -4.32
C GLN A 27 13.94 -10.34 -4.73
N ARG A 28 13.87 -11.48 -5.42
CA ARG A 28 12.60 -12.11 -5.81
C ARG A 28 11.74 -12.45 -4.60
N GLN A 29 12.29 -13.17 -3.61
CA GLN A 29 11.54 -13.56 -2.42
C GLN A 29 11.00 -12.34 -1.67
N PHE A 30 11.79 -11.27 -1.58
CA PHE A 30 11.35 -10.03 -0.96
C PHE A 30 10.17 -9.41 -1.73
N LEU A 31 10.26 -9.30 -3.06
CA LEU A 31 9.19 -8.74 -3.89
C LEU A 31 7.92 -9.59 -3.84
N ASP A 32 8.04 -10.91 -3.87
CA ASP A 32 6.92 -11.85 -3.71
C ASP A 32 6.25 -11.66 -2.34
N LYS A 33 7.04 -11.58 -1.26
CA LYS A 33 6.50 -11.35 0.09
C LYS A 33 5.88 -9.97 0.27
N PHE A 34 6.43 -8.95 -0.40
CA PHE A 34 5.85 -7.62 -0.41
C PHE A 34 4.49 -7.63 -1.13
N GLY A 35 4.40 -8.31 -2.27
CA GLY A 35 3.16 -8.59 -3.00
C GLY A 35 2.11 -9.27 -2.12
N GLU A 36 2.47 -10.39 -1.50
CA GLU A 36 1.59 -11.15 -0.60
C GLU A 36 1.11 -10.29 0.58
N THR A 37 1.99 -9.48 1.15
CA THR A 37 1.65 -8.62 2.28
C THR A 37 0.63 -7.55 1.88
N LYS A 38 0.79 -6.91 0.72
CA LYS A 38 -0.19 -5.94 0.19
C LYS A 38 -1.57 -6.58 0.06
N MET A 39 -1.65 -7.74 -0.59
CA MET A 39 -2.93 -8.43 -0.80
C MET A 39 -3.56 -8.88 0.52
N ARG A 40 -2.76 -9.34 1.49
CA ARG A 40 -3.25 -9.71 2.83
C ARG A 40 -3.81 -8.54 3.62
N ILE A 41 -3.26 -7.33 3.46
CA ILE A 41 -3.81 -6.12 4.08
C ILE A 41 -5.10 -5.73 3.36
N LEU A 42 -5.08 -5.70 2.03
CA LEU A 42 -6.21 -5.32 1.17
C LEU A 42 -7.46 -6.16 1.46
N THR A 43 -7.29 -7.47 1.70
CA THR A 43 -8.39 -8.41 2.00
C THR A 43 -8.48 -8.80 3.48
N PHE A 44 -7.85 -8.03 4.37
CA PHE A 44 -7.81 -8.37 5.79
C PHE A 44 -9.23 -8.44 6.39
N PRO A 45 -9.59 -9.49 7.17
CA PRO A 45 -10.97 -9.78 7.59
C PRO A 45 -11.52 -8.88 8.71
N LEU A 46 -10.93 -7.70 8.91
CA LEU A 46 -11.27 -6.69 9.91
C LEU A 46 -10.99 -5.29 9.32
N PRO A 47 -11.53 -4.21 9.91
CA PRO A 47 -11.26 -2.86 9.42
C PRO A 47 -9.78 -2.54 9.65
N THR A 48 -9.16 -1.90 8.67
CA THR A 48 -7.74 -1.58 8.66
C THR A 48 -7.55 -0.08 8.45
N VAL A 49 -6.70 0.54 9.29
CA VAL A 49 -6.40 1.96 9.19
C VAL A 49 -4.89 2.18 9.18
N ALA A 50 -4.39 2.90 8.19
CA ALA A 50 -3.02 3.40 8.18
C ALA A 50 -2.97 4.74 8.92
N ALA A 51 -2.37 4.76 10.10
CA ALA A 51 -2.13 5.94 10.91
C ALA A 51 -0.76 6.55 10.57
N ILE A 52 -0.77 7.47 9.60
CA ILE A 52 0.40 8.07 8.97
C ILE A 52 0.95 9.21 9.85
N ASN A 53 1.95 8.88 10.66
CA ASN A 53 2.60 9.77 11.64
C ASN A 53 3.59 10.78 11.04
N GLY A 54 3.87 10.71 9.75
CA GLY A 54 4.80 11.60 9.07
C GLY A 54 4.95 11.24 7.60
N HIS A 55 6.17 11.17 7.08
CA HIS A 55 6.39 10.88 5.66
C HIS A 55 5.98 9.45 5.29
N CYS A 56 5.27 9.32 4.17
CA CYS A 56 4.72 8.09 3.63
C CYS A 56 5.07 8.02 2.14
N PHE A 57 6.13 7.27 1.81
CA PHE A 57 6.73 7.27 0.48
C PHE A 57 6.77 5.89 -0.16
N ALA A 58 6.67 5.87 -1.49
CA ALA A 58 6.90 4.71 -2.36
C ALA A 58 6.17 3.45 -1.86
N GLY A 59 6.89 2.37 -1.56
CA GLY A 59 6.33 1.12 -1.01
C GLY A 59 5.52 1.32 0.29
N GLY A 60 5.84 2.32 1.10
CA GLY A 60 5.07 2.70 2.29
C GLY A 60 3.71 3.30 1.93
N ALA A 61 3.68 4.14 0.90
CA ALA A 61 2.45 4.69 0.35
C ALA A 61 1.58 3.59 -0.29
N LEU A 62 2.19 2.63 -0.99
CA LEU A 62 1.50 1.43 -1.50
C LEU A 62 0.86 0.60 -0.38
N LEU A 63 1.56 0.40 0.74
CA LEU A 63 0.98 -0.30 1.90
C LEU A 63 -0.15 0.51 2.55
N ALA A 64 -0.02 1.84 2.62
CA ALA A 64 -1.05 2.71 3.17
C ALA A 64 -2.35 2.67 2.33
N VAL A 65 -2.27 2.67 1.00
CA VAL A 65 -3.48 2.57 0.14
C VAL A 65 -4.18 1.22 0.21
N CYS A 66 -3.48 0.16 0.61
CA CYS A 66 -4.08 -1.15 0.86
C CYS A 66 -4.99 -1.19 2.09
N HIS A 67 -4.82 -0.27 3.05
CA HIS A 67 -5.70 -0.18 4.20
C HIS A 67 -7.07 0.38 3.79
N ASP A 68 -8.13 0.03 4.52
CA ASP A 68 -9.50 0.50 4.26
C ASP A 68 -9.57 2.02 4.38
N TYR A 69 -8.95 2.57 5.43
CA TYR A 69 -8.84 3.99 5.68
C TYR A 69 -7.41 4.44 5.98
N ARG A 70 -7.17 5.74 5.85
CA ARG A 70 -5.91 6.43 6.09
C ARG A 70 -6.18 7.68 6.91
N VAL A 71 -5.49 7.80 8.05
CA VAL A 71 -5.48 9.03 8.85
C VAL A 71 -4.05 9.55 8.86
N MET A 72 -3.86 10.84 8.61
CA MET A 72 -2.52 11.44 8.55
C MET A 72 -2.40 12.64 9.49
N ARG A 73 -1.20 12.93 9.98
CA ARG A 73 -0.98 14.22 10.66
C ARG A 73 -1.16 15.37 9.67
N SER A 74 -1.86 16.43 10.08
CA SER A 74 -2.12 17.63 9.27
C SER A 74 -0.81 18.26 8.77
N LYS A 75 0.19 18.31 9.66
CA LYS A 75 1.51 18.92 9.44
C LYS A 75 2.64 17.89 9.58
N GLN A 76 3.82 18.26 9.09
CA GLN A 76 5.07 17.52 9.26
C GLN A 76 5.04 16.10 8.67
N GLY A 77 4.47 15.97 7.47
CA GLY A 77 4.43 14.73 6.72
C GLY A 77 4.15 14.99 5.24
N TRP A 78 4.54 14.03 4.40
CA TRP A 78 4.28 14.06 2.96
C TRP A 78 3.76 12.70 2.55
N PHE A 79 2.75 12.67 1.69
CA PHE A 79 2.35 11.46 0.96
C PHE A 79 2.85 11.59 -0.48
N CYS A 80 3.64 10.62 -0.95
CA CYS A 80 4.25 10.69 -2.28
C CYS A 80 4.56 9.29 -2.84
N MET A 81 4.47 9.18 -4.16
CA MET A 81 4.86 8.02 -4.94
C MET A 81 5.95 8.46 -5.94
N PRO A 82 7.23 8.51 -5.53
CA PRO A 82 8.32 9.10 -6.31
C PRO A 82 8.95 8.13 -7.33
N GLU A 83 8.30 7.01 -7.65
CA GLU A 83 8.84 5.92 -8.47
C GLU A 83 9.44 6.39 -9.81
N ILE A 84 8.86 7.42 -10.44
CA ILE A 84 9.38 8.03 -11.66
C ILE A 84 10.82 8.56 -11.51
N PHE A 85 11.19 9.07 -10.34
CA PHE A 85 12.54 9.57 -10.05
C PHE A 85 13.50 8.48 -9.58
N LEU A 86 12.96 7.30 -9.26
CA LEU A 86 13.74 6.12 -8.89
C LEU A 86 13.95 5.17 -10.07
N GLU A 87 13.49 5.56 -11.27
CA GLU A 87 13.47 4.73 -12.48
C GLU A 87 12.73 3.39 -12.29
N LEU A 88 11.73 3.40 -11.39
CA LEU A 88 10.88 2.25 -11.10
C LEU A 88 9.52 2.40 -11.78
N ARG A 89 8.96 1.26 -12.17
CA ARG A 89 7.61 1.19 -12.72
C ARG A 89 6.69 0.47 -11.74
N PHE A 90 5.45 0.93 -11.67
CA PHE A 90 4.36 0.17 -11.06
C PHE A 90 4.04 -1.04 -11.94
N ASP A 91 3.89 -2.21 -11.31
CA ASP A 91 3.34 -3.37 -12.00
C ASP A 91 1.82 -3.17 -12.28
N PRO A 92 1.25 -3.88 -13.26
CA PRO A 92 -0.17 -3.81 -13.58
C PRO A 92 -1.09 -3.94 -12.36
N ALA A 93 -0.82 -4.85 -11.42
CA ALA A 93 -1.62 -5.01 -10.20
C ALA A 93 -1.55 -3.77 -9.29
N MET A 94 -0.38 -3.16 -9.13
CA MET A 94 -0.22 -1.87 -8.43
C MET A 94 -1.00 -0.77 -9.13
N VAL A 95 -0.97 -0.68 -10.46
CA VAL A 95 -1.71 0.33 -11.21
C VAL A 95 -3.22 0.15 -11.03
N ALA A 96 -3.73 -1.08 -11.11
CA ALA A 96 -5.14 -1.39 -10.88
C ALA A 96 -5.57 -0.97 -9.46
N LEU A 97 -4.78 -1.35 -8.45
CA LEU A 97 -5.00 -0.93 -7.07
C LEU A 97 -5.05 0.59 -6.93
N LEU A 98 -4.08 1.30 -7.50
CA LEU A 98 -3.96 2.75 -7.39
C LEU A 98 -5.11 3.47 -8.10
N LYS A 99 -5.54 2.98 -9.26
CA LYS A 99 -6.72 3.51 -9.95
C LYS A 99 -8.00 3.39 -9.13
N GLN A 100 -8.13 2.31 -8.38
CA GLN A 100 -9.31 2.07 -7.55
C GLN A 100 -9.26 2.80 -6.21
N ARG A 101 -8.07 2.99 -5.62
CA ARG A 101 -7.90 3.55 -4.27
C ARG A 101 -7.58 5.04 -4.24
N LEU A 102 -7.12 5.63 -5.35
CA LEU A 102 -6.94 7.07 -5.48
C LEU A 102 -8.21 7.72 -6.06
N PRO A 103 -8.58 8.91 -5.57
CA PRO A 103 -9.93 9.46 -5.72
C PRO A 103 -10.27 9.93 -7.14
N ASP A 104 -9.29 10.41 -7.91
CA ASP A 104 -9.51 10.93 -9.26
C ASP A 104 -8.26 10.85 -10.16
N GLY A 105 -8.45 11.13 -11.45
CA GLY A 105 -7.39 11.12 -12.46
C GLY A 105 -6.34 12.21 -12.28
N ASP A 106 -6.69 13.34 -11.66
CA ASP A 106 -5.72 14.42 -11.39
C ASP A 106 -4.76 14.03 -10.26
N VAL A 107 -5.24 13.34 -9.23
CA VAL A 107 -4.41 12.78 -8.15
C VAL A 107 -3.50 11.71 -8.73
N GLN A 108 -4.07 10.80 -9.52
CA GLN A 108 -3.30 9.75 -10.18
C GLN A 108 -2.20 10.31 -11.07
N ARG A 109 -2.50 11.31 -11.90
CA ARG A 109 -1.49 12.00 -12.73
C ARG A 109 -0.39 12.63 -11.87
N ASP A 110 -0.78 13.46 -10.91
CA ASP A 110 0.16 14.21 -10.07
C ASP A 110 1.08 13.28 -9.27
N MET A 111 0.52 12.22 -8.67
CA MET A 111 1.28 11.31 -7.81
C MET A 111 2.05 10.26 -8.60
N LEU A 112 1.44 9.62 -9.60
CA LEU A 112 2.04 8.47 -10.27
C LEU A 112 2.98 8.85 -11.41
N LEU A 113 2.70 9.95 -12.12
CA LEU A 113 3.51 10.36 -13.27
C LEU A 113 4.54 11.44 -12.91
N PHE A 114 4.22 12.30 -11.95
CA PHE A 114 5.07 13.44 -11.60
C PHE A 114 5.63 13.37 -10.18
N GLY A 115 5.32 12.32 -9.41
CA GLY A 115 5.85 12.12 -8.06
C GLY A 115 5.58 13.31 -7.12
N LYS A 116 4.44 13.99 -7.28
CA LYS A 116 4.11 15.17 -6.48
C LYS A 116 3.97 14.78 -5.01
N ARG A 117 4.57 15.59 -4.14
CA ARG A 117 4.45 15.45 -2.68
C ARG A 117 3.22 16.21 -2.21
N LEU A 118 2.31 15.54 -1.54
CA LEU A 118 1.12 16.16 -0.98
C LEU A 118 1.24 16.28 0.54
N PRO A 119 1.04 17.49 1.12
CA PRO A 119 1.00 17.66 2.58
C PRO A 119 -0.32 17.10 3.13
N GLY A 120 -0.36 16.81 4.44
CA GLY A 120 -1.51 16.17 5.09
C GLY A 120 -2.85 16.84 4.79
N GLU A 121 -2.96 18.16 4.99
CA GLU A 121 -4.20 18.91 4.71
C GLU A 121 -4.66 18.79 3.25
N GLU A 122 -3.72 18.81 2.29
CA GLU A 122 -4.04 18.63 0.88
C GLU A 122 -4.43 17.19 0.57
N CYS A 123 -3.78 16.20 1.20
CA CYS A 123 -4.20 14.81 1.09
C CYS A 123 -5.67 14.63 1.51
N ALA A 124 -6.09 15.26 2.61
CA ALA A 124 -7.49 15.20 3.05
C ALA A 124 -8.42 15.93 2.08
N ARG A 125 -8.06 17.16 1.67
CA ARG A 125 -8.86 17.95 0.72
C ARG A 125 -9.07 17.24 -0.61
N ARG A 126 -8.06 16.50 -1.09
CA ARG A 126 -8.11 15.74 -2.34
C ARG A 126 -8.63 14.32 -2.17
N GLY A 127 -8.87 13.82 -0.97
CA GLY A 127 -9.35 12.45 -0.72
C GLY A 127 -8.28 11.35 -0.80
N VAL A 128 -6.99 11.71 -0.74
CA VAL A 128 -5.88 10.74 -0.65
C VAL A 128 -5.84 10.07 0.71
N VAL A 129 -6.20 10.82 1.77
CA VAL A 129 -6.43 10.30 3.11
C VAL A 129 -7.84 10.65 3.55
N ASP A 130 -8.42 9.82 4.42
CA ASP A 130 -9.81 9.95 4.86
C ASP A 130 -9.97 10.99 5.97
N ALA A 131 -8.92 11.22 6.75
CA ALA A 131 -8.89 12.29 7.74
C ALA A 131 -7.48 12.79 8.04
N VAL A 132 -7.42 14.00 8.59
CA VAL A 132 -6.22 14.57 9.21
C VAL A 132 -6.45 14.87 10.68
N CYS A 133 -5.35 14.96 11.42
CA CYS A 133 -5.33 15.17 12.87
C CYS A 133 -4.12 16.01 13.29
N GLU A 134 -4.19 16.63 14.46
CA GLU A 134 -3.02 17.28 15.05
C GLU A 134 -2.04 16.27 15.66
N GLN A 135 -0.84 16.75 16.00
CA GLN A 135 0.14 15.91 16.67
C GLN A 135 -0.38 15.43 18.02
N GLY A 136 -0.33 14.12 18.25
CA GLY A 136 -0.79 13.48 19.50
C GLY A 136 -2.14 12.79 19.39
N GLU A 137 -2.97 13.16 18.40
CA GLU A 137 -4.34 12.63 18.25
C GLU A 137 -4.43 11.46 17.26
N LEU A 138 -3.37 11.23 16.50
CA LEU A 138 -3.36 10.32 15.35
C LEU A 138 -3.83 8.90 15.68
N LEU A 139 -3.30 8.29 16.74
CA LEU A 139 -3.65 6.91 17.08
C LEU A 139 -5.08 6.81 17.57
N ASP A 140 -5.52 7.73 18.41
CA ASP A 140 -6.89 7.76 18.94
C ASP A 140 -7.90 7.94 17.80
N GLN A 141 -7.61 8.81 16.84
CA GLN A 141 -8.46 9.02 15.67
C GLN A 141 -8.48 7.80 14.75
N ALA A 142 -7.34 7.16 14.49
CA ALA A 142 -7.28 5.94 13.68
C ALA A 142 -7.99 4.75 14.34
N VAL A 143 -7.84 4.58 15.66
CA VAL A 143 -8.54 3.54 16.44
C VAL A 143 -10.04 3.81 16.46
N ARG A 144 -10.46 5.07 16.65
CA ARG A 144 -11.87 5.46 16.58
C ARG A 144 -12.47 5.12 15.23
N MET A 145 -11.82 5.53 14.14
CA MET A 145 -12.26 5.24 12.77
C MET A 145 -12.41 3.73 12.53
N ALA A 146 -11.42 2.92 12.94
CA ALA A 146 -11.51 1.47 12.82
C ALA A 146 -12.67 0.86 13.65
N SER A 147 -12.95 1.44 14.81
CA SER A 147 -13.97 0.94 15.75
C SER A 147 -15.38 1.29 15.30
N GLU A 148 -15.58 2.46 14.69
CA GLU A 148 -16.87 2.89 14.13
C GLU A 148 -17.34 1.98 12.97
N CYS A 149 -16.41 1.36 12.24
CA CYS A 149 -16.73 0.33 11.24
C CYS A 149 -17.32 -0.94 11.86
N VAL A 150 -17.00 -1.23 13.12
CA VAL A 150 -17.53 -2.39 13.85
C VAL A 150 -18.89 -2.00 14.42
N GLY A 151 -19.94 -2.22 13.63
CA GLY A 151 -21.32 -1.94 14.08
C GLY A 151 -21.65 -2.59 15.43
N LYS A 152 -22.72 -2.13 16.10
CA LYS A 152 -23.07 -2.52 17.49
C LYS A 152 -23.13 -4.03 17.77
N ARG A 153 -23.38 -4.85 16.75
CA ARG A 153 -23.48 -6.32 16.85
C ARG A 153 -22.23 -7.05 16.34
N GLY A 154 -21.16 -6.32 16.00
CA GLY A 154 -20.03 -6.84 15.24
C GLY A 154 -20.42 -7.24 13.82
N PHE A 155 -19.52 -7.95 13.14
CA PHE A 155 -19.76 -8.54 11.83
C PHE A 155 -18.95 -9.83 11.65
N SER A 156 -19.34 -10.64 10.67
CA SER A 156 -18.61 -11.85 10.32
C SER A 156 -17.28 -11.50 9.63
N ARG A 157 -16.18 -11.96 10.22
CA ARG A 157 -14.83 -11.83 9.65
C ARG A 157 -14.70 -12.50 8.28
N THR A 158 -15.37 -13.64 8.11
CA THR A 158 -15.42 -14.36 6.83
C THR A 158 -16.17 -13.53 5.78
N MET A 159 -17.29 -12.92 6.15
CA MET A 159 -18.06 -12.06 5.24
C MET A 159 -17.29 -10.80 4.86
N MET A 160 -16.64 -10.14 5.83
CA MET A 160 -15.81 -8.97 5.56
C MET A 160 -14.69 -9.29 4.55
N LYS A 161 -14.03 -10.44 4.72
CA LYS A 161 -13.00 -10.87 3.78
C LYS A 161 -13.58 -11.12 2.38
N ALA A 162 -14.66 -11.89 2.27
CA ALA A 162 -15.31 -12.17 0.98
C ALA A 162 -15.75 -10.88 0.28
N MET A 163 -16.38 -9.94 1.00
CA MET A 163 -16.76 -8.64 0.43
C MET A 163 -15.57 -7.81 -0.04
N LYS A 164 -14.44 -7.84 0.68
CA LYS A 164 -13.22 -7.19 0.22
C LYS A 164 -12.64 -7.87 -1.02
N GLU A 165 -12.65 -9.20 -1.07
CA GLU A 165 -12.24 -9.96 -2.24
C GLU A 165 -13.13 -9.64 -3.45
N ASP A 166 -14.44 -9.48 -3.26
CA ASP A 166 -15.37 -9.05 -4.30
C ASP A 166 -15.09 -7.61 -4.77
N VAL A 167 -14.88 -6.67 -3.84
CA VAL A 167 -14.57 -5.26 -4.16
C VAL A 167 -13.25 -5.13 -4.91
N TYR A 168 -12.24 -5.92 -4.56
CA TYR A 168 -10.89 -5.85 -5.13
C TYR A 168 -10.60 -6.97 -6.13
N LYS A 169 -11.64 -7.61 -6.67
CA LYS A 169 -11.52 -8.78 -7.54
C LYS A 169 -10.56 -8.55 -8.71
N GLU A 170 -10.72 -7.44 -9.44
CA GLU A 170 -9.85 -7.09 -10.58
C GLU A 170 -8.38 -7.00 -10.16
N VAL A 171 -8.09 -6.33 -9.03
CA VAL A 171 -6.73 -6.18 -8.51
C VAL A 171 -6.13 -7.56 -8.15
N ILE A 172 -6.93 -8.43 -7.55
CA ILE A 172 -6.52 -9.78 -7.12
C ILE A 172 -6.23 -10.66 -8.34
N GLU A 173 -7.12 -10.67 -9.34
CA GLU A 173 -6.96 -11.46 -10.55
C GLU A 173 -5.68 -11.05 -11.30
N ILE A 174 -5.44 -9.75 -11.50
CA ILE A 174 -4.21 -9.25 -12.14
C ILE A 174 -2.97 -9.64 -11.33
N TYR A 175 -3.02 -9.52 -10.00
CA TYR A 175 -1.91 -9.92 -9.13
C TYR A 175 -1.60 -11.42 -9.24
N GLU A 176 -2.63 -12.27 -9.30
CA GLU A 176 -2.49 -13.71 -9.42
C GLU A 176 -1.92 -14.11 -10.78
N GLU A 177 -2.40 -13.52 -11.87
CA GLU A 177 -1.86 -13.70 -13.22
C GLU A 177 -0.37 -13.36 -13.31
N GLU A 178 0.01 -12.19 -12.77
CA GLU A 178 1.42 -11.79 -12.72
C GLU A 178 2.27 -12.75 -11.88
N THR A 179 1.76 -13.17 -10.73
CA THR A 179 2.47 -14.07 -9.81
C THR A 179 2.69 -15.45 -10.45
N ASN A 180 1.68 -15.98 -11.14
CA ASN A 180 1.77 -17.24 -11.86
C ASN A 180 2.77 -17.14 -13.02
N SER A 181 2.69 -16.07 -13.81
CA SER A 181 3.62 -15.80 -14.91
C SER A 181 5.08 -15.75 -14.43
N ARG A 182 5.34 -15.08 -13.30
CA ARG A 182 6.69 -15.03 -12.69
C ARG A 182 7.18 -16.39 -12.22
N ARG A 183 6.30 -17.23 -11.65
CA ARG A 183 6.64 -18.58 -11.19
C ARG A 183 6.97 -19.53 -12.34
N ASP A 184 6.25 -19.44 -13.46
CA ASP A 184 6.49 -20.30 -14.61
C ASP A 184 7.81 -19.97 -15.30
N LEU A 185 8.18 -18.68 -15.38
CA LEU A 185 9.51 -18.25 -15.84
C LEU A 185 10.67 -18.76 -14.97
N VAL A 186 10.43 -19.07 -13.69
CA VAL A 186 11.46 -19.66 -12.81
C VAL A 186 11.61 -21.15 -13.07
N LYS A 187 10.49 -21.87 -13.24
CA LYS A 187 10.52 -23.31 -13.52
C LYS A 187 11.22 -23.64 -14.84
N ASP A 188 11.13 -22.75 -15.83
CA ASP A 188 11.72 -22.95 -17.16
C ASP A 188 13.23 -22.62 -17.23
N ARG A 189 13.81 -22.03 -16.18
CA ARG A 189 15.27 -21.86 -16.07
C ARG A 189 15.93 -23.22 -15.78
N ARG A 190 16.26 -23.98 -16.83
CA ARG A 190 17.18 -25.12 -16.71
C ARG A 190 18.49 -24.65 -16.07
N PRO A 191 19.10 -25.43 -15.15
CA PRO A 191 20.43 -25.10 -14.67
C PRO A 191 21.40 -25.04 -15.87
N PRO A 192 22.39 -24.14 -15.86
CA PRO A 192 23.40 -24.12 -16.91
C PRO A 192 24.00 -25.52 -17.05
N ALA A 193 24.07 -26.02 -18.28
CA ALA A 193 24.75 -27.27 -18.55
C ALA A 193 26.16 -27.19 -17.95
N LYS A 194 26.50 -28.12 -17.06
CA LYS A 194 27.86 -28.24 -16.54
C LYS A 194 28.78 -28.48 -17.74
N LEU A 195 29.59 -27.49 -18.07
CA LEU A 195 30.73 -27.63 -18.98
C LEU A 195 31.85 -28.40 -18.28
#